data_AF-A0A921MW37-F1
#
_entry.id   AF-A0A921MW37-F1
#
_cell.length_a   1.000
_cell.length_b   1.000
_cell.length_c   1.000
_cell.angle_alpha   90.00
_cell.angle_beta   90.00
_cell.angle_gamma   90.00
#
_symmetry.space_group_name_H-M   'P 1'
#
loop_
_entity.id
_entity.type
_entity.pdbx_description
1 polymer ?
#
loop_
_entity_poly.entity_id
_entity_poly.type
_entity_poly.pdbx_seq_one_letter_code
_entity_poly.pdbx_strand_id
1 'polypeptide(L)'
;MSTPPPPPRHLPRSDPSMPTGLFGGRQAARLRAVVNADLLPEERASADALVMTAWLSAAQRAQYAPTLRSGPHPEEFAQRLADERRVVLEEGADPVADELESAALAEREARQVPLRILEGVLLAVAAGAVVWMVLADMGGEALPEALLPGIVVVLLAAVAAAVVGEVATRRRDRALLDWAVSRPGQLGRGLPLRRPLQGGSAGPAVVQSLGPALLVGAGVLAIVGGAAVLLITLMLREDTGAAALAPWLLGGGAAALVVAVLAVYLRSRRLLRLARRARAAAWIGPSAAQEEPPAL
;
A
#
# COMPACT_ATOMS: atom_id res chain seq x y z
N MET A 1 3.71 -30.39 -37.62
CA MET A 1 3.84 -29.39 -36.53
C MET A 1 2.51 -29.35 -35.79
N SER A 2 2.43 -29.95 -34.60
CA SER A 2 1.21 -30.00 -33.78
C SER A 2 1.15 -28.78 -32.88
N THR A 3 0.12 -27.96 -33.04
CA THR A 3 -0.25 -26.89 -32.11
C THR A 3 -0.59 -27.49 -30.74
N PRO A 4 -0.11 -26.91 -29.63
CA PRO A 4 -0.46 -27.40 -28.30
C PRO A 4 -1.96 -27.17 -28.03
N PRO A 5 -2.61 -28.08 -27.28
CA PRO A 5 -4.03 -27.94 -26.96
C PRO A 5 -4.31 -26.69 -26.12
N PRO A 6 -5.47 -26.05 -26.31
CA PRO A 6 -5.85 -24.88 -25.52
C PRO A 6 -5.97 -25.26 -24.03
N PRO A 7 -5.57 -24.37 -23.12
CA PRO A 7 -5.61 -24.65 -21.68
C PRO A 7 -7.06 -24.83 -21.20
N PRO A 8 -7.28 -25.69 -20.18
CA PRO A 8 -8.61 -25.94 -19.64
C PRO A 8 -9.29 -24.69 -19.07
N ARG A 9 -10.61 -24.57 -19.28
CA ARG A 9 -11.49 -23.41 -18.97
C ARG A 9 -11.51 -22.94 -17.51
N HIS A 10 -10.88 -23.68 -16.60
CA HIS A 10 -10.91 -23.44 -15.14
C HIS A 10 -9.71 -22.63 -14.63
N LEU A 11 -8.75 -22.30 -15.49
CA LEU A 11 -7.60 -21.49 -15.10
C LEU A 11 -7.80 -20.02 -15.51
N PRO A 12 -7.64 -19.04 -14.60
CA PRO A 12 -7.64 -17.65 -14.98
C PRO A 12 -6.45 -17.36 -15.90
N ARG A 13 -6.70 -16.64 -17.01
CA ARG A 13 -5.68 -16.15 -17.93
C ARG A 13 -4.65 -15.32 -17.16
N SER A 14 -3.38 -15.65 -17.36
CA SER A 14 -2.26 -14.89 -16.82
C SER A 14 -2.05 -13.64 -17.69
N ASP A 15 -2.41 -12.46 -17.19
CA ASP A 15 -2.10 -11.22 -17.91
C ASP A 15 -0.59 -10.90 -17.84
N PRO A 16 0.07 -10.54 -18.97
CA PRO A 16 1.52 -10.36 -19.05
C PRO A 16 2.04 -8.94 -18.73
N SER A 17 1.24 -8.03 -18.16
CA SER A 17 1.65 -6.63 -17.96
C SER A 17 1.83 -6.26 -16.49
N MET A 18 3.04 -6.46 -15.94
CA MET A 18 3.44 -5.86 -14.66
C MET A 18 4.85 -5.25 -14.75
N PRO A 19 5.03 -3.97 -14.38
CA PRO A 19 6.33 -3.30 -14.43
C PRO A 19 7.30 -3.88 -13.40
N THR A 20 8.54 -4.06 -13.85
CA THR A 20 9.65 -4.71 -13.15
C THR A 20 10.38 -3.73 -12.22
N GLY A 21 10.17 -3.87 -10.92
CA GLY A 21 11.02 -3.31 -9.86
C GLY A 21 11.77 -4.42 -9.09
N LEU A 22 13.04 -4.18 -8.80
CA LEU A 22 14.05 -5.17 -8.39
C LEU A 22 13.85 -5.70 -6.94
N PHE A 23 13.68 -7.03 -6.83
CA PHE A 23 13.90 -7.93 -5.67
C PHE A 23 12.81 -8.25 -4.63
N GLY A 24 11.67 -7.57 -4.53
CA GLY A 24 10.64 -7.94 -3.51
C GLY A 24 9.34 -8.55 -4.06
N GLY A 25 8.84 -8.02 -5.17
CA GLY A 25 7.47 -8.30 -5.63
C GLY A 25 7.29 -9.64 -6.33
N ARG A 26 8.30 -10.10 -7.09
CA ARG A 26 8.20 -11.29 -7.93
C ARG A 26 8.18 -12.59 -7.12
N GLN A 27 9.00 -12.73 -6.08
CA GLN A 27 8.97 -13.93 -5.24
C GLN A 27 7.69 -14.03 -4.40
N ALA A 28 7.19 -12.92 -3.86
CA ALA A 28 5.93 -12.91 -3.11
C ALA A 28 4.69 -13.10 -3.99
N ALA A 29 4.68 -12.57 -5.23
CA ALA A 29 3.63 -12.81 -6.20
C ALA A 29 3.66 -14.25 -6.75
N ARG A 30 4.85 -14.83 -6.97
CA ARG A 30 5.03 -16.22 -7.38
C ARG A 30 4.66 -17.20 -6.25
N LEU A 31 5.01 -16.90 -4.99
CA LEU A 31 4.52 -17.64 -3.82
C LEU A 31 2.99 -17.53 -3.67
N ARG A 32 2.40 -16.37 -3.95
CA ARG A 32 0.93 -16.21 -3.95
C ARG A 32 0.26 -16.98 -5.10
N ALA A 33 0.88 -17.04 -6.28
CA ALA A 33 0.38 -17.86 -7.39
C ALA A 33 0.49 -19.37 -7.09
N VAL A 34 1.59 -19.79 -6.43
CA VAL A 34 1.83 -21.18 -6.02
C VAL A 34 0.90 -21.60 -4.87
N VAL A 35 0.60 -20.73 -3.91
CA VAL A 35 -0.39 -20.99 -2.84
C VAL A 35 -1.84 -20.90 -3.35
N ASN A 36 -2.08 -20.26 -4.50
CA ASN A 36 -3.41 -20.08 -5.09
C ASN A 36 -3.87 -21.20 -6.02
N ALA A 37 -3.00 -22.11 -6.44
CA ALA A 37 -3.37 -23.15 -7.42
C ALA A 37 -4.22 -24.28 -6.81
N ASP A 38 -4.14 -24.49 -5.49
CA ASP A 38 -4.61 -25.74 -4.87
C ASP A 38 -5.74 -25.58 -3.82
N LEU A 39 -6.26 -24.36 -3.58
CA LEU A 39 -7.36 -24.18 -2.61
C LEU A 39 -8.72 -24.47 -3.27
N LEU A 40 -9.54 -25.29 -2.61
CA LEU A 40 -10.92 -25.54 -3.02
C LEU A 40 -11.75 -24.23 -2.97
N PRO A 41 -12.78 -24.08 -3.82
CA PRO A 41 -13.62 -22.88 -3.85
C PRO A 41 -14.17 -22.48 -2.48
N GLU A 42 -14.56 -23.45 -1.66
CA GLU A 42 -15.05 -23.25 -0.28
C GLU A 42 -14.00 -22.67 0.67
N GLU A 43 -12.79 -23.23 0.67
CA GLU A 43 -11.66 -22.74 1.49
C GLU A 43 -11.26 -21.32 1.09
N ARG A 44 -11.31 -21.03 -0.22
CA ARG A 44 -11.07 -19.70 -0.74
C ARG A 44 -12.18 -18.72 -0.32
N ALA A 45 -13.44 -19.12 -0.45
CA ALA A 45 -14.59 -18.28 -0.12
C ALA A 45 -14.59 -17.89 1.36
N SER A 46 -14.36 -18.85 2.26
CA SER A 46 -14.26 -18.61 3.71
C SER A 46 -13.11 -17.67 4.07
N ALA A 47 -11.92 -17.89 3.50
CA ALA A 47 -10.77 -17.01 3.74
C ALA A 47 -10.99 -15.58 3.25
N ASP A 48 -11.55 -15.41 2.06
CA ASP A 48 -11.86 -14.10 1.49
C ASP A 48 -12.97 -13.39 2.31
N ALA A 49 -14.00 -14.12 2.74
CA ALA A 49 -15.09 -13.58 3.55
C ALA A 49 -14.63 -13.09 4.93
N LEU A 50 -13.72 -13.82 5.60
CA LEU A 50 -13.11 -13.37 6.85
C LEU A 50 -12.31 -12.08 6.67
N VAL A 51 -11.53 -11.99 5.58
CA VAL A 51 -10.75 -10.79 5.26
C VAL A 51 -11.66 -9.60 4.95
N MET A 52 -12.74 -9.82 4.19
CA MET A 52 -13.70 -8.79 3.84
C MET A 52 -14.46 -8.31 5.08
N THR A 53 -14.91 -9.23 5.92
CA THR A 53 -15.62 -8.93 7.19
C THR A 53 -14.76 -8.12 8.15
N ALA A 54 -13.46 -8.40 8.21
CA ALA A 54 -12.51 -7.63 9.01
C ALA A 54 -12.15 -6.27 8.38
N TRP A 55 -12.42 -6.08 7.08
CA TRP A 55 -12.16 -4.82 6.39
C TRP A 55 -13.37 -3.87 6.45
N LEU A 56 -14.58 -4.41 6.39
CA LEU A 56 -15.82 -3.64 6.51
C LEU A 56 -16.00 -3.06 7.92
N SER A 57 -16.52 -1.84 7.98
CA SER A 57 -16.96 -1.24 9.25
C SER A 57 -18.24 -1.89 9.78
N ALA A 58 -18.53 -1.71 11.07
CA ALA A 58 -19.77 -2.22 11.67
C ALA A 58 -21.03 -1.69 10.95
N ALA A 59 -21.04 -0.41 10.56
CA ALA A 59 -22.15 0.19 9.82
C ALA A 59 -22.33 -0.45 8.43
N GLN A 60 -21.23 -0.67 7.70
CA GLN A 60 -21.26 -1.33 6.40
C GLN A 60 -21.78 -2.78 6.49
N ARG A 61 -21.35 -3.52 7.53
CA ARG A 61 -21.86 -4.89 7.77
C ARG A 61 -23.35 -4.87 8.10
N ALA A 62 -23.79 -3.95 8.96
CA ALA A 62 -25.20 -3.81 9.31
C ALA A 62 -26.07 -3.44 8.09
N GLN A 63 -25.54 -2.60 7.19
CA GLN A 63 -26.23 -2.24 5.95
C GLN A 63 -26.34 -3.44 4.98
N TYR A 64 -25.30 -4.28 4.91
CA TYR A 64 -25.31 -5.45 4.03
C TYR A 64 -26.04 -6.67 4.61
N ALA A 65 -26.11 -6.79 5.94
CA ALA A 65 -26.66 -7.97 6.63
C ALA A 65 -28.06 -8.44 6.12
N PRO A 66 -29.00 -7.54 5.75
CA PRO A 66 -30.29 -7.96 5.21
C PRO A 66 -30.20 -8.73 3.89
N THR A 67 -29.22 -8.42 3.02
CA THR A 67 -29.06 -9.12 1.72
C THR A 67 -28.54 -10.54 1.94
N LEU A 68 -27.65 -10.73 2.92
CA LEU A 68 -27.12 -12.02 3.35
C LEU A 68 -28.05 -12.82 4.25
N ARG A 69 -29.14 -12.20 4.73
CA ARG A 69 -30.00 -12.74 5.80
C ARG A 69 -29.17 -13.15 7.03
N SER A 70 -28.13 -12.38 7.34
CA SER A 70 -27.24 -12.63 8.49
C SER A 70 -27.69 -11.84 9.72
N GLY A 71 -27.54 -12.41 10.90
CA GLY A 71 -27.66 -11.70 12.16
C GLY A 71 -26.58 -10.63 12.40
N PRO A 72 -26.60 -9.96 13.56
CA PRO A 72 -25.65 -8.89 13.91
C PRO A 72 -24.22 -9.39 14.22
N HIS A 73 -24.04 -10.72 14.35
CA HIS A 73 -22.77 -11.31 14.72
C HIS A 73 -21.79 -11.35 13.53
N PRO A 74 -20.53 -10.94 13.73
CA PRO A 74 -19.56 -10.85 12.64
C PRO A 74 -19.16 -12.22 12.07
N GLU A 75 -19.21 -13.27 12.90
CA GLU A 75 -18.92 -14.64 12.49
C GLU A 75 -20.01 -15.20 11.58
N GLU A 76 -21.27 -14.99 11.95
CA GLU A 76 -22.43 -15.36 11.12
C GLU A 76 -22.43 -14.59 9.79
N PHE A 77 -22.13 -13.28 9.84
CA PHE A 77 -21.95 -12.46 8.63
C PHE A 77 -20.86 -13.04 7.72
N ALA A 78 -19.70 -13.43 8.28
CA ALA A 78 -18.61 -14.01 7.51
C ALA A 78 -18.99 -15.36 6.89
N GLN A 79 -19.74 -16.21 7.60
CA GLN A 79 -20.23 -17.47 7.08
C GLN A 79 -21.19 -17.26 5.91
N ARG A 80 -22.19 -16.38 6.07
CA ARG A 80 -23.15 -16.06 4.98
C ARG A 80 -22.48 -15.43 3.77
N LEU A 81 -21.50 -14.56 3.98
CA LEU A 81 -20.72 -13.98 2.90
C LEU A 81 -19.84 -15.03 2.20
N ALA A 82 -19.32 -16.02 2.93
CA ALA A 82 -18.60 -17.14 2.34
C ALA A 82 -19.52 -17.98 1.46
N ASP A 83 -20.75 -18.26 1.90
CA ASP A 83 -21.75 -18.97 1.10
C ASP A 83 -22.04 -18.25 -0.22
N GLU A 84 -22.30 -16.93 -0.17
CA GLU A 84 -22.53 -16.10 -1.36
C GLU A 84 -21.33 -16.14 -2.32
N ARG A 85 -20.12 -16.00 -1.78
CA ARG A 85 -18.88 -16.00 -2.59
C ARG A 85 -18.57 -17.37 -3.16
N ARG A 86 -18.90 -18.46 -2.45
CA ARG A 86 -18.72 -19.83 -2.93
C ARG A 86 -19.57 -20.07 -4.17
N VAL A 87 -20.86 -19.71 -4.12
CA VAL A 87 -21.78 -19.81 -5.26
C VAL A 87 -21.20 -19.09 -6.48
N VAL A 88 -20.71 -17.86 -6.32
CA VAL A 88 -20.09 -17.11 -7.41
C VAL A 88 -18.79 -17.76 -7.95
N LEU A 89 -18.00 -18.40 -7.08
CA LEU A 89 -16.78 -19.10 -7.49
C LEU A 89 -17.06 -20.43 -8.23
N GLU A 90 -18.12 -21.13 -7.85
CA GLU A 90 -18.50 -22.44 -8.40
C GLU A 90 -19.35 -22.32 -9.66
N GLU A 91 -20.36 -21.45 -9.63
CA GLU A 91 -21.36 -21.31 -10.70
C GLU A 91 -21.02 -20.16 -11.67
N GLY A 92 -20.14 -19.25 -11.25
CA GLY A 92 -19.86 -17.99 -11.94
C GLY A 92 -20.80 -16.87 -11.49
N ALA A 93 -20.45 -15.63 -11.84
CA ALA A 93 -21.33 -14.49 -11.60
C ALA A 93 -22.22 -14.22 -12.82
N ASP A 94 -23.53 -14.31 -12.61
CA ASP A 94 -24.50 -13.79 -13.57
C ASP A 94 -24.29 -12.29 -13.80
N PRO A 95 -24.37 -11.82 -15.06
CA PRO A 95 -24.20 -10.42 -15.39
C PRO A 95 -25.35 -9.59 -14.80
N VAL A 96 -25.02 -8.55 -14.05
CA VAL A 96 -26.01 -7.57 -13.57
C VAL A 96 -25.98 -6.34 -14.50
N ALA A 97 -27.15 -5.88 -14.92
CA ALA A 97 -27.28 -4.68 -15.76
C ALA A 97 -26.64 -3.46 -15.05
N ASP A 98 -25.93 -2.62 -15.81
CA ASP A 98 -25.27 -1.39 -15.29
C ASP A 98 -24.22 -1.64 -14.18
N GLU A 99 -23.75 -2.88 -13.98
CA GLU A 99 -22.77 -3.17 -12.92
C GLU A 99 -21.42 -2.51 -13.19
N LEU A 100 -20.93 -2.65 -14.43
CA LEU A 100 -19.65 -2.08 -14.85
C LEU A 100 -19.71 -0.56 -15.02
N GLU A 101 -20.82 -0.04 -15.54
CA GLU A 101 -21.06 1.39 -15.74
C GLU A 101 -21.20 2.12 -14.40
N SER A 102 -22.03 1.60 -13.49
CA SER A 102 -22.13 2.12 -12.13
C SER A 102 -20.83 2.02 -11.35
N ALA A 103 -20.08 0.91 -11.47
CA ALA A 103 -18.78 0.79 -10.83
C ALA A 103 -17.79 1.83 -11.36
N ALA A 104 -17.81 2.13 -12.66
CA ALA A 104 -16.99 3.16 -13.26
C ALA A 104 -17.38 4.57 -12.77
N LEU A 105 -18.67 4.84 -12.60
CA LEU A 105 -19.17 6.09 -12.01
C LEU A 105 -18.72 6.21 -10.55
N ALA A 106 -18.91 5.18 -9.74
CA ALA A 106 -18.44 5.14 -8.35
C ALA A 106 -16.92 5.33 -8.26
N GLU A 107 -16.14 4.73 -9.17
CA GLU A 107 -14.70 4.95 -9.23
C GLU A 107 -14.34 6.40 -9.55
N ARG A 108 -15.09 7.08 -10.42
CA ARG A 108 -14.90 8.50 -10.75
C ARG A 108 -15.25 9.41 -9.58
N GLU A 109 -16.38 9.17 -8.91
CA GLU A 109 -16.83 9.94 -7.76
C GLU A 109 -15.93 9.74 -6.54
N ALA A 110 -15.41 8.52 -6.35
CA ALA A 110 -14.46 8.21 -5.28
C ALA A 110 -13.08 8.86 -5.50
N ARG A 111 -12.80 9.49 -6.65
CA ARG A 111 -11.52 10.15 -6.91
C ARG A 111 -11.34 11.36 -6.00
N GLN A 112 -10.39 11.24 -5.11
CA GLN A 112 -9.97 12.33 -4.23
C GLN A 112 -9.04 13.33 -4.94
N VAL A 113 -9.45 13.86 -6.11
CA VAL A 113 -8.60 14.73 -6.95
C VAL A 113 -7.97 15.89 -6.17
N PRO A 114 -8.70 16.63 -5.31
CA PRO A 114 -8.10 17.73 -4.54
C PRO A 114 -6.97 17.26 -3.62
N LEU A 115 -7.16 16.13 -2.92
CA LEU A 115 -6.12 15.56 -2.05
C LEU A 115 -4.94 15.02 -2.87
N ARG A 116 -5.17 14.52 -4.09
CA ARG A 116 -4.10 14.08 -5.00
C ARG A 116 -3.27 15.24 -5.54
N ILE A 117 -3.90 16.37 -5.84
CA ILE A 117 -3.20 17.59 -6.22
C ILE A 117 -2.35 18.06 -5.04
N LEU A 118 -2.90 18.09 -3.83
CA LEU A 118 -2.16 18.46 -2.62
C LEU A 118 -0.96 17.53 -2.36
N GLU A 119 -1.14 16.21 -2.48
CA GLU A 119 -0.05 15.23 -2.41
C GLU A 119 1.06 15.56 -3.42
N GLY A 120 0.68 15.83 -4.67
CA GLY A 120 1.61 16.19 -5.74
C GLY A 120 2.37 17.49 -5.47
N VAL A 121 1.68 18.53 -5.00
CA VAL A 121 2.30 19.83 -4.64
C VAL A 121 3.29 19.65 -3.50
N LEU A 122 2.93 18.91 -2.44
CA LEU A 122 3.82 18.66 -1.31
C LEU A 122 5.08 17.89 -1.72
N LEU A 123 4.94 16.91 -2.62
CA LEU A 123 6.10 16.20 -3.18
C LEU A 123 6.97 17.09 -4.07
N ALA A 124 6.36 17.98 -4.85
CA ALA A 124 7.09 18.95 -5.66
C ALA A 124 7.87 19.94 -4.79
N VAL A 125 7.29 20.42 -3.70
CA VAL A 125 7.99 21.27 -2.71
C VAL A 125 9.17 20.54 -2.09
N ALA A 126 8.97 19.29 -1.65
CA ALA A 126 10.05 18.47 -1.09
C ALA A 126 11.19 18.25 -2.10
N ALA A 127 10.86 17.90 -3.35
CA ALA A 127 11.84 17.70 -4.40
C ALA A 127 12.58 19.00 -4.76
N GLY A 128 11.86 20.12 -4.88
CA GLY A 128 12.44 21.43 -5.16
C GLY A 128 13.42 21.88 -4.08
N ALA A 129 13.08 21.66 -2.81
CA ALA A 129 13.97 21.96 -1.69
C ALA A 129 15.24 21.09 -1.71
N VAL A 130 15.13 19.80 -2.07
CA VAL A 130 16.31 18.93 -2.24
C VAL A 130 17.22 19.43 -3.37
N VAL A 131 16.65 19.76 -4.53
CA VAL A 131 17.42 20.29 -5.67
C VAL A 131 18.12 21.59 -5.29
N TRP A 132 17.41 22.49 -4.62
CA TRP A 132 17.98 23.75 -4.12
C TRP A 132 19.19 23.51 -3.21
N MET A 133 19.07 22.61 -2.22
CA MET A 133 20.16 22.29 -1.30
C MET A 133 21.39 21.72 -2.03
N VAL A 134 21.19 20.85 -3.02
CA VAL A 134 22.30 20.28 -3.82
C VAL A 134 23.00 21.34 -4.67
N LEU A 135 22.23 22.26 -5.28
CA LEU A 135 22.80 23.33 -6.08
C LEU A 135 23.55 24.37 -5.23
N ALA A 136 23.06 24.66 -4.02
CA ALA A 136 23.75 25.54 -3.08
C ALA A 136 25.09 24.97 -2.63
N ASP A 137 25.15 23.66 -2.32
CA ASP A 137 26.38 22.96 -1.94
C ASP A 137 27.42 22.95 -3.08
N MET A 138 26.97 22.69 -4.33
CA MET A 138 27.83 22.74 -5.51
C MET A 138 28.38 24.15 -5.82
N GLY A 139 27.72 25.20 -5.33
CA GLY A 139 28.13 26.60 -5.51
C GLY A 139 29.36 26.99 -4.66
N GLY A 140 29.83 26.11 -3.77
CA GLY A 140 30.98 26.38 -2.90
C GLY A 140 30.70 27.33 -1.75
N GLU A 141 29.42 27.64 -1.49
CA GLU A 141 29.03 28.31 -0.24
C GLU A 141 29.31 27.35 0.93
N ALA A 142 30.00 27.83 1.97
CA ALA A 142 30.18 27.06 3.20
C ALA A 142 28.81 26.58 3.70
N LEU A 143 28.71 25.30 4.10
CA LEU A 143 27.48 24.63 4.58
C LEU A 143 26.49 25.66 5.17
N PRO A 144 25.46 26.06 4.42
CA PRO A 144 24.69 27.24 4.78
C PRO A 144 23.97 26.96 6.09
N GLU A 145 23.86 27.97 6.98
CA GLU A 145 23.00 27.87 8.19
C GLU A 145 21.56 27.44 7.84
N ALA A 146 21.16 27.64 6.59
CA ALA A 146 19.89 27.21 6.01
C ALA A 146 19.75 25.69 5.74
N LEU A 147 20.79 24.87 5.90
CA LEU A 147 20.73 23.43 5.60
C LEU A 147 19.79 22.67 6.55
N LEU A 148 19.90 22.95 7.85
CA LEU A 148 19.07 22.34 8.89
C LEU A 148 17.58 22.67 8.72
N PRO A 149 17.15 23.94 8.54
CA PRO A 149 15.76 24.25 8.24
C PRO A 149 15.31 23.69 6.88
N GLY A 150 16.18 23.61 5.87
CA GLY A 150 15.87 22.97 4.58
C GLY A 150 15.53 21.48 4.72
N ILE A 151 16.31 20.74 5.50
CA ILE A 151 16.04 19.32 5.82
C ILE A 151 14.70 19.17 6.55
N VAL A 152 14.41 20.05 7.52
CA VAL A 152 13.13 20.03 8.26
C VAL A 152 11.94 20.26 7.31
N VAL A 153 12.04 21.24 6.40
CA VAL A 153 10.98 21.50 5.41
C VAL A 153 10.75 20.28 4.51
N VAL A 154 11.81 19.64 4.02
CA VAL A 154 11.71 18.42 3.20
C VAL A 154 11.03 17.29 3.97
N LEU A 155 11.43 17.06 5.22
CA LEU A 155 10.85 16.02 6.07
C LEU A 155 9.36 16.28 6.33
N LEU A 156 9.00 17.51 6.72
CA LEU A 156 7.61 17.88 6.97
C LEU A 156 6.75 17.76 5.72
N ALA A 157 7.24 18.23 4.57
CA ALA A 157 6.53 18.13 3.30
C ALA A 157 6.33 16.66 2.87
N ALA A 158 7.36 15.81 3.00
CA ALA A 158 7.27 14.39 2.68
C ALA A 158 6.31 13.64 3.61
N VAL A 159 6.34 13.92 4.92
CA VAL A 159 5.41 13.34 5.89
C VAL A 159 3.98 13.81 5.61
N ALA A 160 3.77 15.10 5.36
CA ALA A 160 2.46 15.64 5.00
C ALA A 160 1.93 15.00 3.71
N ALA A 161 2.76 14.86 2.66
CA ALA A 161 2.38 14.18 1.43
C ALA A 161 1.96 12.72 1.68
N ALA A 162 2.69 12.01 2.55
CA ALA A 162 2.34 10.66 2.93
C ALA A 162 1.00 10.59 3.68
N VAL A 163 0.75 11.48 4.63
CA VAL A 163 -0.52 11.53 5.36
C VAL A 163 -1.68 11.85 4.41
N VAL A 164 -1.53 12.85 3.54
CA VAL A 164 -2.54 13.24 2.55
C VAL A 164 -2.85 12.09 1.59
N GLY A 165 -1.82 11.42 1.07
CA GLY A 165 -1.98 10.27 0.19
C GLY A 165 -2.66 9.07 0.85
N GLU A 166 -2.32 8.79 2.12
CA GLU A 166 -2.97 7.76 2.93
C GLU A 166 -4.45 8.09 3.19
N VAL A 167 -4.79 9.35 3.51
CA VAL A 167 -6.18 9.77 3.70
C VAL A 167 -6.96 9.68 2.39
N ALA A 168 -6.37 10.10 1.27
CA ALA A 168 -6.99 10.03 -0.05
C ALA A 168 -7.29 8.58 -0.47
N THR A 169 -6.36 7.66 -0.24
CA THR A 169 -6.57 6.23 -0.51
C THR A 169 -7.65 5.63 0.39
N ARG A 170 -7.62 5.91 1.70
CA ARG A 170 -8.66 5.45 2.64
C ARG A 170 -10.05 5.95 2.29
N ARG A 171 -10.18 7.22 1.91
CA ARG A 171 -11.48 7.80 1.51
C ARG A 171 -12.00 7.18 0.23
N ARG A 172 -11.13 7.00 -0.78
CA ARG A 172 -11.48 6.30 -2.03
C ARG A 172 -11.94 4.87 -1.75
N ASP A 173 -11.15 4.11 -0.98
CA ASP A 173 -11.47 2.72 -0.66
C ASP A 173 -12.79 2.62 0.10
N ARG A 174 -13.05 3.53 1.05
CA ARG A 174 -14.31 3.57 1.81
C ARG A 174 -15.51 3.82 0.90
N ALA A 175 -15.43 4.81 0.00
CA ALA A 175 -16.50 5.10 -0.95
C ALA A 175 -16.78 3.90 -1.89
N LEU A 176 -15.73 3.19 -2.33
CA LEU A 176 -15.89 1.98 -3.16
C LEU A 176 -16.50 0.81 -2.38
N LEU A 177 -16.16 0.65 -1.09
CA LEU A 177 -16.81 -0.33 -0.23
C LEU A 177 -18.25 0.03 0.08
N ASP A 178 -18.56 1.31 0.27
CA ASP A 178 -19.94 1.79 0.47
C ASP A 178 -20.79 1.51 -0.78
N TRP A 179 -20.25 1.74 -1.98
CA TRP A 179 -20.88 1.33 -3.23
C TRP A 179 -21.16 -0.18 -3.26
N ALA A 180 -20.16 -1.01 -2.92
CA ALA A 180 -20.31 -2.47 -2.90
C ALA A 180 -21.42 -2.92 -1.92
N VAL A 181 -21.44 -2.32 -0.74
CA VAL A 181 -22.40 -2.64 0.33
C VAL A 181 -23.82 -2.18 -0.03
N SER A 182 -23.98 -1.16 -0.86
CA SER A 182 -25.30 -0.72 -1.30
C SER A 182 -25.97 -1.65 -2.32
N ARG A 183 -25.27 -2.68 -2.82
CA ARG A 183 -25.74 -3.56 -3.90
C ARG A 183 -25.79 -5.04 -3.45
N PRO A 184 -26.95 -5.71 -3.55
CA PRO A 184 -27.07 -7.11 -3.15
C PRO A 184 -26.19 -8.01 -4.03
N GLY A 185 -25.49 -8.98 -3.41
CA GLY A 185 -24.62 -9.91 -4.13
C GLY A 185 -23.28 -9.35 -4.61
N GLN A 186 -23.00 -8.05 -4.43
CA GLN A 186 -21.76 -7.44 -4.92
C GLN A 186 -20.52 -7.86 -4.12
N LEU A 187 -20.63 -8.07 -2.80
CA LEU A 187 -19.48 -8.45 -1.98
C LEU A 187 -18.99 -9.87 -2.30
N GLY A 188 -19.89 -10.79 -2.63
CA GLY A 188 -19.55 -12.13 -3.12
C GLY A 188 -18.84 -12.08 -4.47
N ARG A 189 -19.33 -11.27 -5.41
CA ARG A 189 -18.75 -11.08 -6.75
C ARG A 189 -17.43 -10.28 -6.75
N GLY A 190 -17.20 -9.46 -5.74
CA GLY A 190 -16.05 -8.56 -5.67
C GLY A 190 -16.29 -7.23 -6.39
N LEU A 191 -15.21 -6.48 -6.60
CA LEU A 191 -15.27 -5.09 -7.06
C LEU A 191 -14.71 -4.98 -8.49
N PRO A 192 -15.56 -4.69 -9.51
CA PRO A 192 -15.14 -4.57 -10.91
C PRO A 192 -14.39 -3.25 -11.14
N LEU A 193 -13.14 -3.20 -10.68
CA LEU A 193 -12.33 -2.00 -10.70
C LEU A 193 -11.30 -2.05 -11.81
N ARG A 194 -11.15 -0.93 -12.54
CA ARG A 194 -10.08 -0.78 -13.53
C ARG A 194 -8.71 -0.63 -12.88
N ARG A 195 -8.68 -0.14 -11.64
CA ARG A 195 -7.47 0.02 -10.83
C ARG A 195 -7.63 -0.74 -9.52
N PRO A 196 -6.59 -1.46 -9.06
CA PRO A 196 -6.68 -2.21 -7.82
C PRO A 196 -7.05 -1.29 -6.64
N LEU A 197 -7.91 -1.78 -5.75
CA LEU A 197 -8.09 -1.19 -4.42
C LEU A 197 -6.74 -1.14 -3.73
N GLN A 198 -6.51 -0.08 -2.95
CA GLN A 198 -5.26 0.10 -2.22
C GLN A 198 -4.03 0.23 -3.12
N GLY A 199 -4.20 0.60 -4.41
CA GLY A 199 -3.11 1.12 -5.22
C GLY A 199 -2.41 2.25 -4.47
N GLY A 200 -1.14 2.01 -4.13
CA GLY A 200 -0.36 2.92 -3.29
C GLY A 200 -0.30 4.32 -3.88
N SER A 201 -0.38 5.33 -3.02
CA SER A 201 -0.11 6.70 -3.43
C SER A 201 1.39 7.01 -3.37
N ALA A 202 1.83 8.02 -4.12
CA ALA A 202 3.25 8.32 -4.30
C ALA A 202 3.92 8.72 -2.97
N GLY A 203 3.27 9.54 -2.14
CA GLY A 203 3.81 10.02 -0.87
C GLY A 203 4.15 8.89 0.12
N PRO A 204 3.18 8.04 0.51
CA PRO A 204 3.41 6.87 1.34
C PRO A 204 4.42 5.90 0.73
N ALA A 205 4.42 5.72 -0.60
CA ALA A 205 5.39 4.85 -1.25
C ALA A 205 6.82 5.37 -1.06
N VAL A 206 7.04 6.67 -1.31
CA VAL A 206 8.33 7.34 -1.15
C VAL A 206 8.83 7.27 0.30
N VAL A 207 7.97 7.59 1.27
CA VAL A 207 8.34 7.52 2.71
C VAL A 207 8.63 6.08 3.14
N GLN A 208 7.88 5.09 2.65
CA GLN A 208 8.09 3.68 3.01
C GLN A 208 9.31 3.05 2.32
N SER A 209 9.72 3.56 1.16
CA SER A 209 10.91 3.09 0.45
C SER A 209 12.18 3.76 0.96
N LEU A 210 12.17 5.09 1.12
CA LEU A 210 13.37 5.85 1.46
C LEU A 210 13.55 6.00 2.98
N GLY A 211 12.47 6.09 3.75
CA GLY A 211 12.53 6.34 5.20
C GLY A 211 13.42 5.35 5.96
N PRO A 212 13.22 4.03 5.83
CA PRO A 212 14.07 3.05 6.52
C PRO A 212 15.55 3.12 6.08
N ALA A 213 15.81 3.35 4.78
CA ALA A 213 17.17 3.45 4.27
C ALA A 213 17.89 4.70 4.82
N LEU A 214 17.19 5.83 4.85
CA LEU A 214 17.70 7.08 5.43
C LEU A 214 17.94 6.95 6.95
N LEU A 215 17.03 6.29 7.67
CA LEU A 215 17.21 6.02 9.10
C LEU A 215 18.41 5.12 9.39
N VAL A 216 18.66 4.12 8.54
CA VAL A 216 19.86 3.28 8.66
C VAL A 216 21.12 4.10 8.43
N GLY A 217 21.18 4.85 7.33
CA GLY A 217 22.33 5.70 7.02
C GLY A 217 22.62 6.74 8.12
N ALA A 218 21.58 7.47 8.55
CA ALA A 218 21.69 8.45 9.62
C ALA A 218 22.07 7.81 10.96
N GLY A 219 21.51 6.64 11.28
CA GLY A 219 21.83 5.89 12.50
C GLY A 219 23.28 5.44 12.56
N VAL A 220 23.80 4.89 11.46
CA VAL A 220 25.21 4.50 11.35
C VAL A 220 26.13 5.72 11.47
N LEU A 221 25.83 6.81 10.76
CA LEU A 221 26.61 8.05 10.84
C LEU A 221 26.63 8.65 12.24
N ALA A 222 25.48 8.66 12.94
CA ALA A 222 25.38 9.13 14.31
C ALA A 222 26.22 8.28 15.28
N ILE A 223 26.19 6.94 15.14
CA ILE A 223 27.00 6.05 15.96
C ILE A 223 28.49 6.27 15.72
N VAL A 224 28.92 6.31 14.46
CA VAL A 224 30.33 6.52 14.09
C VAL A 224 30.81 7.89 14.56
N GLY A 225 30.02 8.94 14.34
CA GLY A 225 30.33 10.30 14.80
C GLY A 225 30.40 10.40 16.33
N GLY A 226 29.44 9.81 17.03
CA GLY A 226 29.43 9.76 18.50
C GLY A 226 30.63 9.01 19.07
N ALA A 227 30.99 7.87 18.47
CA ALA A 227 32.18 7.11 18.85
C ALA A 227 33.47 7.89 18.59
N ALA A 228 33.59 8.57 17.45
CA ALA A 228 34.75 9.40 17.12
C ALA A 228 34.90 10.56 18.10
N VAL A 229 33.82 11.29 18.41
CA VAL A 229 33.82 12.38 19.40
C VAL A 229 34.26 11.85 20.77
N LEU A 230 33.71 10.72 21.22
CA LEU A 230 34.09 10.11 22.49
C LEU A 230 35.57 9.71 22.53
N LEU A 231 36.10 9.18 21.43
CA LEU A 231 37.50 8.74 21.34
C LEU A 231 38.45 9.95 21.33
N ILE A 232 38.09 11.01 20.60
CA ILE A 232 38.83 12.29 20.55
C ILE A 232 38.87 12.94 21.94
N THR A 233 37.72 13.02 22.64
CA THR A 233 37.67 13.63 23.98
C THR A 233 38.45 12.82 25.01
N LEU A 234 38.38 11.48 24.96
CA LEU A 234 39.18 10.61 25.81
C LEU A 234 40.69 10.72 25.54
N MET A 235 41.10 10.91 24.27
CA MET A 235 42.51 11.06 23.90
C MET A 235 43.09 12.42 24.26
N LEU A 236 42.31 13.50 24.11
CA LEU A 236 42.76 14.86 24.38
C LEU A 236 42.64 15.25 25.87
N ARG A 237 41.91 14.47 26.69
CA ARG A 237 41.60 14.81 28.11
C ARG A 237 40.99 16.20 28.30
N GLU A 238 40.44 16.78 27.24
CA GLU A 238 39.75 18.07 27.29
C GLU A 238 38.26 17.86 27.57
N ASP A 239 37.77 18.57 28.57
CA ASP A 239 36.35 18.63 28.92
C ASP A 239 35.64 19.57 27.93
N THR A 240 35.57 19.16 26.67
CA THR A 240 34.84 19.89 25.64
C THR A 240 33.35 19.57 25.76
N GLY A 241 32.48 20.59 25.65
CA GLY A 241 31.02 20.41 25.66
C GLY A 241 30.48 19.42 24.61
N ALA A 242 31.31 19.03 23.64
CA ALA A 242 31.05 17.96 22.67
C ALA A 242 30.98 16.56 23.30
N ALA A 243 31.64 16.30 24.44
CA ALA A 243 31.56 15.02 25.15
C ALA A 243 30.12 14.70 25.59
N ALA A 244 29.33 15.73 25.94
CA ALA A 244 27.93 15.57 26.30
C ALA A 244 27.05 15.12 25.12
N LEU A 245 27.47 15.37 23.86
CA LEU A 245 26.73 14.98 22.65
C LEU A 245 26.97 13.52 22.25
N ALA A 246 28.12 12.94 22.62
CA ALA A 246 28.48 11.56 22.27
C ALA A 246 27.44 10.51 22.72
N PRO A 247 26.93 10.48 23.98
CA PRO A 247 25.90 9.52 24.39
C PRO A 247 24.57 9.73 23.65
N TRP A 248 24.21 10.97 23.30
CA TRP A 248 23.02 11.26 22.51
C TRP A 248 23.15 10.77 21.06
N LEU A 249 24.32 10.93 20.44
CA LEU A 249 24.59 10.44 19.09
C LEU A 249 24.59 8.91 19.03
N LEU A 250 25.22 8.25 20.01
CA LEU A 250 25.23 6.78 20.12
C LEU A 250 23.82 6.23 20.40
N GLY A 251 23.14 6.75 21.42
CA GLY A 251 21.79 6.32 21.80
C GLY A 251 20.74 6.63 20.72
N GLY A 252 20.80 7.83 20.13
CA GLY A 252 19.94 8.25 19.03
C GLY A 252 20.15 7.43 17.77
N GLY A 253 21.40 7.14 17.41
CA GLY A 253 21.72 6.28 16.27
C GLY A 253 21.24 4.83 16.46
N ALA A 254 21.43 4.26 17.66
CA ALA A 254 20.89 2.94 17.98
C ALA A 254 19.35 2.91 17.92
N ALA A 255 18.68 3.93 18.46
CA ALA A 255 17.23 4.06 18.38
C ALA A 255 16.75 4.17 16.92
N ALA A 256 17.44 4.95 16.07
CA ALA A 256 17.12 5.07 14.65
C ALA A 256 17.20 3.73 13.91
N LEU A 257 18.19 2.88 14.24
CA LEU A 257 18.31 1.54 13.68
C LEU A 257 17.15 0.62 14.13
N VAL A 258 16.77 0.65 15.41
CA VAL A 258 15.62 -0.12 15.91
C VAL A 258 14.33 0.30 15.21
N VAL A 259 14.11 1.62 15.06
CA VAL A 259 12.95 2.17 14.36
C VAL A 259 12.95 1.75 12.89
N ALA A 260 14.11 1.74 12.21
CA ALA A 260 14.21 1.30 10.82
C ALA A 260 13.81 -0.18 10.66
N VAL A 261 14.30 -1.06 11.53
CA VAL A 261 13.94 -2.49 11.52
C VAL A 261 12.43 -2.67 11.77
N LEU A 262 11.88 -1.97 12.76
CA LEU A 262 10.45 -2.02 13.04
C LEU A 262 9.61 -1.52 11.86
N ALA A 263 10.05 -0.45 11.20
CA ALA A 263 9.38 0.09 10.02
C ALA A 263 9.35 -0.91 8.85
N VAL A 264 10.46 -1.62 8.60
CA VAL A 264 10.52 -2.69 7.57
C VAL A 264 9.59 -3.85 7.92
N TYR A 265 9.57 -4.28 9.20
CA TYR A 265 8.69 -5.34 9.66
C TYR A 265 7.20 -4.97 9.50
N LEU A 266 6.82 -3.77 9.93
CA LEU A 266 5.46 -3.25 9.79
C LEU A 266 5.06 -3.12 8.31
N ARG A 267 5.98 -2.68 7.44
CA ARG A 267 5.77 -2.63 5.99
C ARG A 267 5.47 -4.01 5.42
N SER A 268 6.23 -5.04 5.79
CA SER A 268 5.99 -6.42 5.34
C SER A 268 4.60 -6.92 5.77
N ARG A 269 4.25 -6.73 7.04
CA ARG A 269 2.92 -7.07 7.58
C ARG A 269 1.81 -6.33 6.85
N ARG A 270 2.01 -5.04 6.56
CA ARG A 270 1.05 -4.22 5.83
C ARG A 270 0.85 -4.75 4.41
N LEU A 271 1.93 -5.01 3.67
CA LEU A 271 1.85 -5.53 2.29
C LEU A 271 1.11 -6.87 2.22
N LEU A 272 1.29 -7.75 3.21
CA LEU A 272 0.54 -9.00 3.30
C LEU A 272 -0.96 -8.75 3.49
N ARG A 273 -1.34 -7.82 4.38
CA ARG A 273 -2.75 -7.44 4.59
C ARG A 273 -3.36 -6.84 3.33
N LEU A 274 -2.64 -5.94 2.65
CA LEU A 274 -3.13 -5.33 1.40
C LEU A 274 -3.34 -6.39 0.32
N ALA A 275 -2.40 -7.33 0.17
CA ALA A 275 -2.54 -8.41 -0.80
C ALA A 275 -3.75 -9.32 -0.52
N ARG A 276 -4.01 -9.64 0.76
CA ARG A 276 -5.19 -10.43 1.15
C ARG A 276 -6.47 -9.68 0.85
N ARG A 277 -6.54 -8.38 1.14
CA ARG A 277 -7.72 -7.55 0.84
C ARG A 277 -7.96 -7.38 -0.64
N ALA A 278 -6.91 -7.12 -1.42
CA ALA A 278 -7.00 -7.04 -2.87
C ALA A 278 -7.50 -8.34 -3.49
N ARG A 279 -7.06 -9.50 -2.95
CA ARG A 279 -7.58 -10.82 -3.34
C ARG A 279 -9.06 -10.99 -2.98
N ALA A 280 -9.43 -10.69 -1.74
CA ALA A 280 -10.80 -10.82 -1.26
C ALA A 280 -11.77 -9.93 -2.06
N ALA A 281 -11.32 -8.77 -2.53
CA ALA A 281 -12.09 -7.86 -3.36
C ALA A 281 -11.98 -8.11 -4.87
N ALA A 282 -11.20 -9.11 -5.30
CA ALA A 282 -11.01 -9.40 -6.71
C ALA A 282 -12.37 -9.71 -7.36
N TRP A 283 -12.59 -9.07 -8.52
CA TRP A 283 -13.77 -9.26 -9.34
C TRP A 283 -13.83 -10.68 -9.92
N ILE A 284 -14.97 -11.33 -9.75
CA ILE A 284 -15.30 -12.65 -10.27
C ILE A 284 -16.53 -12.44 -11.15
N GLY A 285 -16.33 -12.08 -12.40
CA GLY A 285 -17.38 -11.90 -13.38
C GLY A 285 -16.79 -11.62 -14.76
N PRO A 286 -17.60 -11.58 -15.82
CA PRO A 286 -17.12 -11.30 -17.17
C PRO A 286 -16.43 -9.93 -17.18
N SER A 287 -15.11 -9.92 -17.38
CA SER A 287 -14.36 -8.69 -17.56
C SER A 287 -14.81 -8.05 -18.87
N ALA A 288 -15.14 -6.75 -18.86
CA ALA A 288 -15.17 -5.98 -20.11
C ALA A 288 -13.84 -6.27 -20.83
N ALA A 289 -13.92 -6.76 -22.06
CA ALA A 289 -12.73 -7.01 -22.87
C ALA A 289 -11.81 -5.79 -22.73
N GLN A 290 -10.57 -6.02 -22.32
CA GLN A 290 -9.55 -4.97 -22.42
C GLN A 290 -9.58 -4.54 -23.89
N GLU A 291 -10.00 -3.29 -24.15
CA GLU A 291 -9.78 -2.69 -25.47
C GLU A 291 -8.28 -2.82 -25.73
N GLU A 292 -7.91 -3.72 -26.64
CA GLU A 292 -6.56 -3.78 -27.18
C GLU A 292 -6.21 -2.36 -27.60
N PRO A 293 -5.07 -1.81 -27.14
CA PRO A 293 -4.63 -0.52 -27.66
C PRO A 293 -4.55 -0.64 -29.19
N PRO A 294 -5.04 0.35 -29.96
CA PRO A 294 -4.98 0.28 -31.41
C PRO A 294 -3.54 0.00 -31.81
N ALA A 295 -3.34 -1.06 -32.59
CA ALA A 295 -2.04 -1.37 -33.17
C ALA A 295 -1.57 -0.13 -33.94
N LEU A 296 -0.49 0.50 -33.46
CA LEU A 296 0.25 1.51 -34.19
C LEU A 296 1.07 0.84 -35.29
#